data_AF-A0A947EXR9-F1
#
_entry.id   AF-A0A947EXR9-F1
#
_cell.length_a   1.000
_cell.length_b   1.000
_cell.length_c   1.000
_cell.angle_alpha   90.00
_cell.angle_beta   90.00
_cell.angle_gamma   90.00
#
_symmetry.space_group_name_H-M   'P 1'
#
loop_
_entity.id
_entity.type
_entity.pdbx_description
1 polymer ?
#
loop_
_entity_poly.entity_id
_entity_poly.type
_entity_poly.pdbx_seq_one_letter_code
_entity_poly.pdbx_strand_id
1 'polypeptide(L)'
;MKGLFQSVIVLGILLLTASCADSSKPNYQYMPNMYEPIGYETYQEVDFLPEGTSALTPPENTVKRGWLPYEFKNDPEGKELARAQQSPLDSLNAEANLSKGKELYDIYCAICHGNLGKGQGTLVKREKILGVPSYADAARNITAGSTYHT
;
A
#
# COMPACT_ATOMS: atom_id res chain seq x y z
N MET A 1 1.79 -30.34 58.83
CA MET A 1 2.82 -30.54 57.77
C MET A 1 2.24 -31.07 56.46
N LYS A 2 1.32 -32.05 56.46
CA LYS A 2 0.72 -32.60 55.21
C LYS A 2 0.04 -31.55 54.32
N GLY A 3 -0.71 -30.61 54.89
CA GLY A 3 -1.40 -29.55 54.13
C GLY A 3 -0.46 -28.53 53.46
N LEU A 4 0.66 -28.18 54.10
CA LEU A 4 1.64 -27.25 53.53
C LEU A 4 2.35 -27.87 52.31
N PHE A 5 2.66 -29.16 52.39
CA PHE A 5 3.29 -29.91 51.29
C PHE A 5 2.34 -30.04 50.09
N GLN A 6 1.04 -30.27 50.33
CA GLN A 6 0.01 -30.29 49.28
C GLN A 6 -0.13 -28.91 48.61
N SER A 7 -0.10 -27.81 49.36
CA SER A 7 -0.19 -26.46 48.80
C SER A 7 0.99 -26.09 47.90
N VAL A 8 2.22 -26.49 48.27
CA VAL A 8 3.41 -26.24 47.45
C VAL A 8 3.36 -27.02 46.13
N ILE A 9 2.87 -28.26 46.16
CA ILE A 9 2.68 -29.06 44.94
C ILE A 9 1.65 -28.43 44.01
N VAL A 10 0.50 -28.00 44.56
CA VAL A 10 -0.55 -27.33 43.76
C VAL A 10 -0.05 -26.02 43.16
N LEU A 11 0.65 -25.20 43.95
CA LEU A 11 1.23 -23.94 43.45
C LEU A 11 2.31 -24.17 42.39
N GLY A 12 3.13 -25.22 42.56
CA GLY A 12 4.14 -25.64 41.57
C GLY A 12 3.50 -26.07 40.25
N ILE A 13 2.42 -26.85 40.29
CA ILE A 13 1.66 -27.25 39.09
C ILE A 13 1.03 -26.03 38.41
N LEU A 14 0.47 -25.09 39.18
CA LEU A 14 -0.15 -23.87 38.65
C LEU A 14 0.85 -22.94 37.96
N LEU A 15 2.07 -22.82 38.50
CA LEU A 15 3.16 -22.05 37.91
C LEU A 15 3.69 -22.69 36.62
N LEU A 16 3.71 -24.02 36.55
CA LEU A 16 4.13 -24.76 35.35
C LEU A 16 3.11 -24.61 34.20
N THR A 17 1.80 -24.63 34.48
CA THR A 17 0.77 -24.45 33.44
C THR A 17 0.69 -23.00 32.94
N ALA A 18 0.93 -22.01 33.80
CA ALA A 18 1.00 -20.60 33.40
C ALA A 18 2.21 -20.31 32.48
N SER A 19 3.30 -21.05 32.62
CA SER A 19 4.51 -20.88 31.80
C SER A 19 4.38 -21.41 30.35
N CYS A 20 3.33 -22.17 30.02
CA CYS A 20 3.09 -22.72 28.68
C CYS A 20 2.26 -21.79 27.77
N ALA A 21 1.79 -20.64 28.28
CA ALA A 21 1.01 -19.68 27.52
C ALA A 21 1.93 -18.78 26.67
N ASP A 22 2.20 -19.20 25.43
CA ASP A 22 2.96 -18.43 24.44
C ASP A 22 2.03 -17.47 23.68
N SER A 23 2.13 -16.18 23.98
CA SER A 23 1.36 -15.12 23.31
C SER A 23 1.91 -14.73 21.94
N SER A 24 3.02 -15.31 21.50
CA SER A 24 3.57 -15.08 20.15
C SER A 24 2.86 -15.87 19.05
N LYS A 25 1.97 -16.80 19.42
CA LYS A 25 1.20 -17.64 18.49
C LYS A 25 -0.30 -17.38 18.59
N PRO A 26 -1.06 -17.61 17.51
CA PRO A 26 -2.51 -17.59 17.57
C PRO A 26 -3.03 -18.51 18.68
N ASN A 27 -3.98 -18.00 19.45
CA ASN A 27 -4.53 -18.73 20.60
C ASN A 27 -5.50 -19.84 20.14
N TYR A 28 -5.77 -20.79 21.03
CA TYR A 28 -6.73 -21.86 20.79
C TYR A 28 -8.12 -21.30 20.50
N GLN A 29 -8.80 -21.91 19.53
CA GLN A 29 -10.17 -21.56 19.16
C GLN A 29 -11.12 -22.67 19.62
N TYR A 30 -12.22 -22.29 20.27
CA TYR A 30 -13.28 -23.21 20.65
C TYR A 30 -14.42 -23.10 19.65
N MET A 31 -14.78 -24.23 19.00
CA MET A 31 -15.84 -24.31 17.98
C MET A 31 -15.68 -23.30 16.82
N PRO A 32 -14.63 -23.39 15.98
CA PRO A 32 -14.38 -22.45 14.89
C PRO A 32 -15.29 -22.68 13.66
N ASN A 33 -16.60 -22.75 13.88
CA ASN A 33 -17.57 -22.92 12.80
C ASN A 33 -17.66 -21.60 12.01
N MET A 34 -17.29 -21.63 10.73
CA MET A 34 -17.30 -20.48 9.81
C MET A 34 -16.31 -19.36 10.15
N TYR A 35 -15.25 -19.64 10.89
CA TYR A 35 -14.18 -18.66 11.15
C TYR A 35 -13.33 -18.43 9.89
N GLU A 36 -13.18 -19.48 9.09
CA GLU A 36 -12.54 -19.44 7.78
C GLU A 36 -13.62 -19.45 6.70
N PRO A 37 -13.53 -18.55 5.71
CA PRO A 37 -14.48 -18.51 4.61
C PRO A 37 -14.34 -19.74 3.71
N ILE A 38 -15.47 -20.25 3.22
CA ILE A 38 -15.49 -21.31 2.20
C ILE A 38 -15.07 -20.74 0.83
N GLY A 39 -15.42 -19.48 0.57
CA GLY A 39 -15.03 -18.77 -0.65
C GLY A 39 -13.62 -18.21 -0.56
N TYR A 40 -13.04 -17.86 -1.72
CA TYR A 40 -11.72 -17.24 -1.78
C TYR A 40 -11.75 -15.78 -1.35
N GLU A 41 -10.85 -15.43 -0.44
CA GLU A 41 -10.53 -14.02 -0.12
C GLU A 41 -9.55 -13.43 -1.13
N THR A 42 -9.47 -12.10 -1.22
CA THR A 42 -8.75 -11.41 -2.32
C THR A 42 -7.24 -11.68 -2.39
N TYR A 43 -6.60 -12.07 -1.30
CA TYR A 43 -5.17 -12.37 -1.25
C TYR A 43 -4.90 -13.72 -0.55
N GLN A 44 -5.83 -14.65 -0.71
CA GLN A 44 -5.72 -15.99 -0.15
C GLN A 44 -4.74 -16.84 -0.98
N GLU A 45 -3.94 -17.63 -0.29
CA GLU A 45 -3.11 -18.66 -0.91
C GLU A 45 -3.98 -19.82 -1.42
N VAL A 46 -3.73 -20.25 -2.66
CA VAL A 46 -4.52 -21.27 -3.35
C VAL A 46 -3.61 -22.17 -4.18
N ASP A 47 -3.29 -23.34 -3.65
CA ASP A 47 -2.26 -24.26 -4.19
C ASP A 47 -2.47 -24.72 -5.64
N PHE A 48 -3.72 -24.84 -6.10
CA PHE A 48 -4.01 -25.35 -7.45
C PHE A 48 -3.98 -24.26 -8.54
N LEU A 49 -3.89 -22.98 -8.17
CA LEU A 49 -3.81 -21.89 -9.13
C LEU A 49 -2.36 -21.67 -9.60
N PRO A 50 -2.12 -21.20 -10.85
CA PRO A 50 -0.79 -21.10 -11.42
C PRO A 50 0.23 -20.28 -10.60
N GLU A 51 -0.24 -19.25 -9.89
CA GLU A 51 0.58 -18.36 -9.05
C GLU A 51 0.38 -18.60 -7.55
N GLY A 52 -0.34 -19.67 -7.17
CA GLY A 52 -0.63 -19.96 -5.76
C GLY A 52 -1.52 -18.92 -5.07
N THR A 53 -2.21 -18.06 -5.83
CA THR A 53 -2.99 -16.93 -5.30
C THR A 53 -4.35 -16.82 -5.97
N SER A 54 -5.35 -16.40 -5.20
CA SER A 54 -6.67 -16.03 -5.72
C SER A 54 -6.64 -14.73 -6.56
N ALA A 55 -5.61 -13.91 -6.41
CA ALA A 55 -5.46 -12.61 -7.07
C ALA A 55 -4.87 -12.69 -8.49
N LEU A 56 -5.56 -13.39 -9.41
CA LEU A 56 -5.06 -13.55 -10.78
C LEU A 56 -5.11 -12.24 -11.59
N THR A 57 -4.19 -12.14 -12.55
CA THR A 57 -4.19 -11.03 -13.53
C THR A 57 -5.29 -11.22 -14.58
N PRO A 58 -5.99 -10.14 -14.99
CA PRO A 58 -6.97 -10.23 -16.06
C PRO A 58 -6.28 -10.46 -17.42
N PRO A 59 -6.97 -11.06 -18.41
CA PRO A 59 -6.44 -11.19 -19.75
C PRO A 59 -6.09 -9.82 -20.36
N GLU A 60 -5.07 -9.81 -21.22
CA GLU A 60 -4.62 -8.61 -21.92
C GLU A 60 -5.76 -7.95 -22.72
N ASN A 61 -5.71 -6.62 -22.83
CA ASN A 61 -6.67 -5.80 -23.60
C ASN A 61 -8.14 -5.88 -23.14
N THR A 62 -8.41 -6.35 -21.93
CA THR A 62 -9.75 -6.30 -21.34
C THR A 62 -10.05 -4.93 -20.72
N VAL A 63 -11.26 -4.42 -20.93
CA VAL A 63 -11.70 -3.12 -20.40
C VAL A 63 -12.92 -3.33 -19.52
N LYS A 64 -12.80 -2.99 -18.22
CA LYS A 64 -13.93 -3.09 -17.28
C LYS A 64 -14.92 -1.94 -17.50
N ARG A 65 -16.18 -2.19 -17.14
CA ARG A 65 -17.23 -1.17 -17.18
C ARG A 65 -16.89 0.00 -16.24
N GLY A 66 -17.06 1.23 -16.73
CA GLY A 66 -16.82 2.46 -15.95
C GLY A 66 -15.35 2.88 -15.89
N TRP A 67 -14.47 2.29 -16.69
CA TRP A 67 -13.08 2.71 -16.81
C TRP A 67 -12.70 2.83 -18.29
N LEU A 68 -11.93 3.86 -18.62
CA LEU A 68 -11.39 4.10 -19.96
C LEU A 68 -9.87 3.97 -19.92
N PRO A 69 -9.27 3.17 -20.82
CA PRO A 69 -7.82 3.10 -20.96
C PRO A 69 -7.20 4.45 -21.29
N TYR A 70 -5.96 4.64 -20.84
CA TYR A 70 -5.17 5.81 -21.21
C TYR A 70 -4.83 5.80 -22.70
N GLU A 71 -5.01 6.93 -23.39
CA GLU A 71 -4.97 7.00 -24.85
C GLU A 71 -3.58 7.29 -25.42
N PHE A 72 -2.73 8.00 -24.67
CA PHE A 72 -1.41 8.40 -25.16
C PHE A 72 -0.39 7.28 -24.96
N LYS A 73 0.38 7.01 -26.01
CA LYS A 73 1.50 6.06 -25.95
C LYS A 73 2.65 6.63 -25.15
N ASN A 74 3.42 5.75 -24.52
CA ASN A 74 4.62 6.12 -23.79
C ASN A 74 5.81 6.33 -24.74
N ASP A 75 5.70 7.37 -25.58
CA ASP A 75 6.71 7.82 -26.53
C ASP A 75 6.84 9.36 -26.48
N PRO A 76 7.91 9.95 -27.04
CA PRO A 76 8.11 11.39 -27.01
C PRO A 76 6.92 12.16 -27.60
N GLU A 77 6.32 11.67 -28.68
CA GLU A 77 5.16 12.27 -29.33
C GLU A 77 3.93 12.27 -28.40
N GLY A 78 3.64 11.13 -27.76
CA GLY A 78 2.56 10.96 -26.79
C GLY A 78 2.74 11.84 -25.56
N LYS A 79 3.99 12.02 -25.10
CA LYS A 79 4.31 12.96 -24.02
C LYS A 79 4.03 14.41 -24.38
N GLU A 80 4.32 14.83 -25.61
CA GLU A 80 4.01 16.18 -26.08
C GLU A 80 2.49 16.41 -26.19
N LEU A 81 1.77 15.42 -26.71
CA LEU A 81 0.30 15.45 -26.75
C LEU A 81 -0.31 15.52 -25.34
N ALA A 82 0.18 14.69 -24.42
CA ALA A 82 -0.27 14.68 -23.04
C ALA A 82 0.02 16.01 -22.33
N ARG A 83 1.10 16.72 -22.67
CA ARG A 83 1.41 18.04 -22.08
C ARG A 83 0.31 19.07 -22.33
N ALA A 84 -0.37 19.00 -23.48
CA ALA A 84 -1.46 19.90 -23.81
C ALA A 84 -2.77 19.58 -23.06
N GLN A 85 -2.87 18.39 -22.46
CA GLN A 85 -4.07 17.94 -21.77
C GLN A 85 -4.27 18.65 -20.43
N GLN A 86 -5.46 19.21 -20.24
CA GLN A 86 -5.88 19.81 -18.98
C GLN A 86 -6.52 18.78 -18.05
N SER A 87 -6.51 19.09 -16.75
CA SER A 87 -7.19 18.26 -15.75
C SER A 87 -8.70 18.24 -15.98
N PRO A 88 -9.36 17.06 -15.99
CA PRO A 88 -10.82 16.96 -16.11
C PRO A 88 -11.55 17.28 -14.80
N LEU A 89 -10.83 17.57 -13.70
CA LEU A 89 -11.44 17.85 -12.41
C LEU A 89 -12.14 19.20 -12.39
N ASP A 90 -13.31 19.25 -11.77
CA ASP A 90 -14.07 20.48 -11.62
C ASP A 90 -13.34 21.49 -10.72
N SER A 91 -13.15 22.69 -11.28
CA SER A 91 -12.58 23.85 -10.60
C SER A 91 -13.34 24.27 -9.34
N LEU A 92 -14.65 24.00 -9.25
CA LEU A 92 -15.45 24.33 -8.07
C LEU A 92 -15.03 23.53 -6.83
N ASN A 93 -14.41 22.37 -7.01
CA ASN A 93 -13.92 21.50 -5.94
C ASN A 93 -12.41 21.62 -5.71
N ALA A 94 -11.77 22.69 -6.22
CA ALA A 94 -10.32 22.84 -6.21
C ALA A 94 -9.70 22.71 -4.80
N GLU A 95 -10.29 23.34 -3.79
CA GLU A 95 -9.76 23.29 -2.42
C GLU A 95 -9.76 21.87 -1.84
N ALA A 96 -10.88 21.14 -1.99
CA ALA A 96 -10.99 19.75 -1.56
C ALA A 96 -9.99 18.85 -2.31
N ASN A 97 -9.88 19.04 -3.63
CA ASN A 97 -8.94 18.29 -4.47
C ASN A 97 -7.48 18.56 -4.08
N LEU A 98 -7.11 19.82 -3.80
CA LEU A 98 -5.76 20.20 -3.38
C LEU A 98 -5.43 19.67 -1.98
N SER A 99 -6.38 19.74 -1.05
CA SER A 99 -6.23 19.16 0.29
C SER A 99 -5.95 17.66 0.20
N LYS A 100 -6.76 16.93 -0.57
CA LYS A 100 -6.55 15.48 -0.77
C LYS A 100 -5.26 15.19 -1.53
N GLY A 101 -4.95 15.99 -2.54
CA GLY A 101 -3.73 15.89 -3.33
C GLY A 101 -2.48 16.05 -2.47
N LYS A 102 -2.51 16.94 -1.47
CA LYS A 102 -1.42 17.09 -0.50
C LYS A 102 -1.22 15.81 0.32
N GLU A 103 -2.29 15.21 0.84
CA GLU A 103 -2.18 13.94 1.59
C GLU A 103 -1.55 12.84 0.74
N LEU A 104 -2.02 12.69 -0.50
CA LEU A 104 -1.50 11.68 -1.42
C LEU A 104 -0.04 11.94 -1.79
N TYR A 105 0.33 13.20 -2.03
CA TYR A 105 1.70 13.60 -2.31
C TYR A 105 2.63 13.27 -1.14
N ASP A 106 2.20 13.57 0.09
CA ASP A 106 2.99 13.30 1.30
C ASP A 106 3.21 11.78 1.50
N ILE A 107 2.24 10.94 1.12
CA ILE A 107 2.33 9.47 1.23
C ILE A 107 3.23 8.88 0.14
N TYR A 108 2.98 9.22 -1.13
CA TYR A 108 3.56 8.48 -2.26
C TYR A 108 4.78 9.17 -2.90
N CYS A 109 4.86 10.51 -2.83
CA CYS A 109 5.84 11.28 -3.60
C CYS A 109 6.94 11.90 -2.73
N ALA A 110 6.58 12.38 -1.53
CA ALA A 110 7.47 13.15 -0.67
C ALA A 110 8.67 12.34 -0.14
N ILE A 111 8.57 11.01 -0.10
CA ILE A 111 9.67 10.13 0.28
C ILE A 111 10.92 10.33 -0.60
N CYS A 112 10.71 10.65 -1.88
CA CYS A 112 11.77 10.94 -2.86
C CYS A 112 11.92 12.46 -3.12
N HIS A 113 10.81 13.16 -3.36
CA HIS A 113 10.84 14.58 -3.77
C HIS A 113 10.87 15.58 -2.60
N GLY A 114 10.54 15.13 -1.40
CA GLY A 114 10.36 15.97 -0.20
C GLY A 114 9.02 16.71 -0.21
N ASN A 115 8.56 17.14 0.97
CA ASN A 115 7.26 17.80 1.15
C ASN A 115 7.13 19.11 0.35
N LEU A 116 8.24 19.76 0.05
CA LEU A 116 8.28 21.01 -0.75
C LEU A 116 8.61 20.77 -2.24
N GLY A 117 8.75 19.52 -2.69
CA GLY A 117 9.07 19.20 -4.09
C GLY A 117 10.46 19.64 -4.55
N LYS A 118 11.40 19.83 -3.62
CA LYS A 118 12.76 20.33 -3.90
C LYS A 118 13.78 19.21 -4.18
N GLY A 119 13.32 17.97 -4.36
CA GLY A 119 14.21 16.81 -4.52
C GLY A 119 14.95 16.42 -3.24
N GLN A 120 14.39 16.77 -2.07
CA GLN A 120 15.02 16.59 -0.76
C GLN A 120 14.22 15.62 0.12
N GLY A 121 13.76 14.51 -0.47
CA GLY A 121 13.08 13.44 0.25
C GLY A 121 14.03 12.67 1.16
N THR A 122 13.48 11.87 2.07
CA THR A 122 14.24 11.09 3.05
C THR A 122 15.23 10.13 2.37
N LEU A 123 14.88 9.54 1.23
CA LEU A 123 15.79 8.64 0.50
C LEU A 123 16.98 9.39 -0.10
N VAL A 124 16.76 10.61 -0.60
CA VAL A 124 17.83 11.47 -1.13
C VAL A 124 18.74 11.95 -0.01
N LYS A 125 18.18 12.42 1.11
CA LYS A 125 18.94 12.88 2.28
C LYS A 125 19.78 11.79 2.93
N ARG A 126 19.35 10.53 2.82
CA ARG A 126 20.08 9.35 3.30
C ARG A 126 20.97 8.73 2.22
N GLU A 127 21.11 9.41 1.08
CA GLU A 127 21.97 9.01 -0.05
C GLU A 127 21.66 7.59 -0.57
N LYS A 128 20.39 7.16 -0.47
CA LYS A 128 19.94 5.87 -1.03
C LYS A 128 19.64 5.98 -2.52
N ILE A 129 19.26 7.17 -2.96
CA ILE A 129 19.10 7.54 -4.37
C ILE A 129 19.66 8.95 -4.56
N LEU A 130 20.13 9.25 -5.77
CA LEU A 130 20.69 10.55 -6.15
C LEU A 130 19.94 11.11 -7.37
N GLY A 131 20.08 12.41 -7.62
CA GLY A 131 19.64 13.02 -8.87
C GLY A 131 18.13 13.32 -8.96
N VAL A 132 17.41 13.44 -7.85
CA VAL A 132 16.01 13.90 -7.86
C VAL A 132 15.97 15.43 -7.99
N PRO A 133 15.43 16.00 -9.07
CA PRO A 133 15.44 17.45 -9.28
C PRO A 133 14.33 18.14 -8.48
N SER A 134 14.47 19.47 -8.35
CA SER A 134 13.41 20.35 -7.84
C SER A 134 12.36 20.60 -8.92
N TYR A 135 11.08 20.70 -8.52
CA TYR A 135 10.01 21.11 -9.43
C TYR A 135 10.07 22.58 -9.83
N ALA A 136 10.81 23.41 -9.09
CA ALA A 136 11.00 24.82 -9.42
C ALA A 136 12.03 25.05 -10.55
N ASP A 137 12.67 24.00 -11.06
CA ASP A 137 13.61 24.11 -12.16
C ASP A 137 12.86 24.44 -13.48
N ALA A 138 13.17 25.61 -14.04
CA ALA A 138 12.54 26.14 -15.25
C ALA A 138 12.74 25.23 -16.47
N ALA A 139 13.81 24.43 -16.51
CA ALA A 139 14.07 23.52 -17.62
C ALA A 139 13.05 22.37 -17.71
N ARG A 140 12.26 22.13 -16.67
CA ARG A 140 11.37 20.96 -16.56
C ARG A 140 10.00 21.18 -17.20
N ASN A 141 9.57 22.42 -17.40
CA ASN A 141 8.30 22.81 -18.05
C ASN A 141 7.11 21.88 -17.71
N ILE A 142 6.79 21.79 -16.42
CA ILE A 142 5.82 20.82 -15.88
C ILE A 142 4.39 21.35 -16.07
N THR A 143 3.53 20.52 -16.66
CA THR A 143 2.08 20.73 -16.81
C THR A 143 1.29 19.63 -16.10
N ALA A 144 -0.02 19.82 -15.90
CA ALA A 144 -0.87 18.78 -15.32
C ALA A 144 -0.83 17.47 -16.13
N GLY A 145 -1.01 17.56 -17.45
CA GLY A 145 -1.00 16.38 -18.32
C GLY A 145 0.37 15.71 -18.43
N SER A 146 1.47 16.48 -18.46
CA SER A 146 2.82 15.89 -18.43
C SER A 146 3.18 15.24 -17.10
N THR A 147 2.50 15.60 -16.01
CA THR A 147 2.67 14.97 -14.69
C THR A 147 1.90 13.65 -14.60
N TYR A 148 0.79 13.53 -15.32
CA TYR A 148 -0.07 12.34 -15.34
C TYR A 148 0.39 11.28 -16.37
N HIS A 149 1.14 11.68 -17.40
CA HIS A 149 1.65 10.77 -18.42
C HIS A 149 2.63 9.74 -17.86
N THR A 150 2.49 8.49 -18.27
CA THR A 150 3.27 7.33 -17.80
C THR A 150 4.08 6.70 -18.89
#